data_AF-A0A2G9SBB1-F1
#
_entry.id   AF-A0A2G9SBB1-F1
#
_cell.length_a   1.000
_cell.length_b   1.000
_cell.length_c   1.000
_cell.angle_alpha   90.00
_cell.angle_beta   90.00
_cell.angle_gamma   90.00
#
_symmetry.space_group_name_H-M   'P 1'
#
loop_
_entity.id
_entity.type
_entity.pdbx_description
1 polymer ?
#
loop_
_entity_poly.entity_id
_entity_poly.type
_entity_poly.pdbx_seq_one_letter_code
_entity_poly.pdbx_strand_id
1 'polypeptide(L)'
;MRSFMLSFSIMNNPMSYCSCREEMYELTVSGSQWPSSAFIENFAKELREWGGQMKDIADNPALIRDNFVKVVVYFKQLNFEMIEEEPSMTEINLISNMGGLVGLWVGFSVCTLAEFFELFLDVLLLFIRRCMRTKNKEGYSNPYIQKQSPIYLHRTTKF
;
A
#
# COMPACT_ATOMS: atom_id res chain seq x y z
N MET A 1 6.07 -17.45 40.80
CA MET A 1 6.51 -16.59 39.70
C MET A 1 5.56 -15.41 39.63
N ARG A 2 5.91 -14.26 40.22
CA ARG A 2 5.07 -13.05 40.20
C ARG A 2 5.68 -12.11 39.18
N SER A 3 5.10 -12.03 37.99
CA SER A 3 5.47 -11.04 36.99
C SER A 3 4.90 -9.70 37.43
N PHE A 4 5.75 -8.78 37.86
CA PHE A 4 5.39 -7.37 38.03
C PHE A 4 5.68 -6.67 36.70
N MET A 5 4.62 -6.37 35.95
CA MET A 5 4.72 -5.51 34.78
C MET A 5 4.78 -4.06 35.28
N LEU A 6 5.99 -3.56 35.53
CA LEU A 6 6.20 -2.14 35.79
C LEU A 6 6.17 -1.40 34.45
N SER A 7 4.98 -0.93 34.06
CA SER A 7 4.85 -0.03 32.91
C SER A 7 5.33 1.35 33.34
N PHE A 8 6.57 1.71 32.96
CA PHE A 8 7.08 3.08 33.11
C PHE A 8 6.65 3.89 31.88
N SER A 9 5.52 4.60 31.98
CA SER A 9 5.23 5.68 31.06
C SER A 9 6.07 6.89 31.46
N ILE A 10 7.16 7.17 30.73
CA ILE A 10 7.89 8.42 30.87
C ILE A 10 6.92 9.52 30.40
N MET A 11 6.38 10.28 31.36
CA MET A 11 5.51 11.41 31.11
C MET A 11 6.31 12.49 30.38
N ASN A 12 6.09 12.61 29.07
CA ASN A 12 6.75 13.60 28.24
C ASN A 12 6.13 14.99 28.47
N ASN A 13 7.03 15.98 28.56
CA ASN A 13 6.79 17.40 28.72
C ASN A 13 5.92 17.94 27.56
N PRO A 14 4.89 18.79 27.79
CA PRO A 14 3.88 19.12 26.77
C PRO A 14 4.34 19.98 25.57
N MET A 15 5.64 20.27 25.44
CA MET A 15 6.18 21.10 24.35
C MET A 15 7.49 20.51 23.82
N SER A 16 7.42 19.36 23.17
CA SER A 16 8.52 18.87 22.33
C SER A 16 7.91 18.28 21.07
N TYR A 17 8.26 18.89 19.93
CA TYR A 17 7.91 18.43 18.60
C TYR A 17 8.41 16.99 18.41
N CYS A 18 7.55 16.07 17.96
CA CYS A 18 7.98 14.70 17.64
C CYS A 18 9.00 14.75 16.50
N SER A 19 10.11 14.03 16.69
CA SER A 19 11.14 13.85 15.66
C SER A 19 10.59 13.01 14.50
N CYS A 20 10.99 13.32 13.27
CA CYS A 20 10.63 12.51 12.09
C CYS A 20 11.22 11.09 12.13
N ARG A 21 12.19 10.85 13.01
CA ARG A 21 12.74 9.52 13.27
C ARG A 21 12.78 9.30 14.78
N GLU A 22 12.11 8.25 15.22
CA GLU A 22 12.03 7.86 16.63
C GLU A 22 12.25 6.35 16.74
N GLU A 23 13.09 5.93 17.69
CA GLU A 23 13.37 4.52 17.97
C GLU A 23 12.76 4.17 19.33
N MET A 24 11.66 3.43 19.34
CA MET A 24 10.96 3.04 20.56
C MET A 24 11.34 1.61 20.97
N TYR A 25 11.67 1.41 22.24
CA TYR A 25 12.00 0.09 22.80
C TYR A 25 10.93 -0.32 23.83
N GLU A 26 10.23 -1.43 23.58
CA GLU A 26 9.31 -2.00 24.57
C GLU A 26 10.10 -2.72 25.68
N LEU A 27 10.02 -2.19 26.91
CA LEU A 27 10.70 -2.78 28.06
C LEU A 27 9.78 -3.74 28.80
N THR A 28 10.21 -5.01 28.93
CA THR A 28 9.56 -5.99 29.82
C THR A 28 10.50 -6.33 30.97
N VAL A 29 10.10 -5.99 32.19
CA VAL A 29 10.88 -6.29 33.41
C VAL A 29 10.37 -7.57 34.05
N SER A 30 11.29 -8.50 34.36
CA SER A 30 10.99 -9.68 35.17
C SER A 30 12.06 -9.86 36.24
N GLY A 31 11.65 -10.29 37.43
CA GLY A 31 12.53 -10.44 38.58
C GLY A 31 12.30 -11.77 39.29
N SER A 32 13.37 -12.32 39.86
CA SER A 32 13.35 -13.50 40.70
C SER A 32 14.34 -13.33 41.86
N GLN A 33 14.15 -14.12 42.93
CA GLN A 33 15.05 -14.06 44.06
C GLN A 33 16.42 -14.60 43.65
N TRP A 34 17.44 -13.75 43.80
CA TRP A 34 18.83 -14.07 43.58
C TRP A 34 19.65 -13.64 44.81
N PRO A 35 20.69 -14.37 45.23
CA PRO A 35 21.11 -15.69 44.76
C PRO A 35 20.21 -16.83 45.32
N SER A 36 20.21 -17.97 44.63
CA SER A 36 19.52 -19.18 45.12
C SER A 36 20.17 -19.70 46.41
N SER A 37 19.43 -20.43 47.23
CA SER A 37 19.95 -20.98 48.49
C SER A 37 21.15 -21.92 48.32
N ALA A 38 21.25 -22.60 47.17
CA ALA A 38 22.41 -23.45 46.86
C ALA A 38 23.61 -22.66 46.31
N PHE A 39 23.36 -21.54 45.61
CA PHE A 39 24.42 -20.72 45.01
C PHE A 39 25.03 -19.72 45.99
N ILE A 40 24.29 -19.31 47.03
CA ILE A 40 24.70 -18.29 47.98
C ILE A 40 26.01 -18.64 48.71
N GLU A 41 26.26 -19.92 49.00
CA GLU A 41 27.48 -20.36 49.69
C GLU A 41 28.72 -20.22 48.82
N ASN A 42 28.59 -20.51 47.51
CA ASN A 42 29.69 -20.33 46.56
C ASN A 42 29.96 -18.84 46.33
N PHE A 43 28.90 -18.06 46.17
CA PHE A 43 29.01 -16.61 46.02
C PHE A 43 29.62 -15.94 47.27
N ALA A 44 29.27 -16.41 48.48
CA ALA A 44 29.86 -15.92 49.71
C ALA A 44 31.37 -16.22 49.80
N LYS A 45 31.84 -17.36 49.26
CA LYS A 45 33.28 -17.67 49.18
C LYS A 45 34.00 -16.71 48.23
N GLU A 46 33.43 -16.44 47.06
CA GLU A 46 33.96 -15.45 46.11
C GLU A 46 34.04 -14.05 46.72
N LEU A 47 33.00 -13.62 47.45
CA LEU A 47 33.00 -12.33 48.15
C LEU A 47 34.07 -12.23 49.24
N ARG A 48 34.37 -13.34 49.93
CA ARG A 48 35.46 -13.39 50.91
C ARG A 48 36.83 -13.28 50.26
N GLU A 49 37.00 -13.84 49.07
CA GLU A 49 38.24 -13.74 48.29
C GLU A 49 38.48 -12.33 47.75
N TRP A 50 37.42 -11.60 47.41
CA TRP A 50 37.51 -10.18 47.00
C TRP A 50 38.00 -9.25 48.13
N GLY A 51 37.85 -9.65 49.39
CA GLY A 51 38.44 -8.97 50.54
C GLY A 51 37.83 -7.60 50.87
N GLY A 52 38.38 -6.95 51.90
CA GLY A 52 37.89 -5.64 52.37
C GLY A 52 36.48 -5.70 52.98
N GLN A 53 35.70 -4.65 52.75
CA GLN A 53 34.31 -4.49 53.24
C GLN A 53 33.34 -5.58 52.74
N MET A 54 33.71 -6.33 51.70
CA MET A 54 32.90 -7.43 51.16
C MET A 54 32.93 -8.67 52.04
N LYS A 55 33.95 -8.83 52.90
CA LYS A 55 34.05 -9.94 53.85
C LYS A 55 32.92 -9.91 54.90
N ASP A 56 32.65 -8.72 55.44
CA ASP A 56 31.60 -8.54 56.45
C ASP A 56 30.20 -8.79 55.88
N ILE A 57 30.00 -8.45 54.60
CA ILE A 57 28.76 -8.72 53.87
C ILE A 57 28.62 -10.21 53.55
N ALA A 58 29.73 -10.90 53.27
CA ALA A 58 29.75 -12.33 52.95
C ALA A 58 29.41 -13.25 54.13
N ASP A 59 29.58 -12.76 55.37
CA ASP A 59 29.31 -13.54 56.58
C ASP A 59 27.82 -13.67 56.91
N ASN A 60 26.96 -12.82 56.35
CA ASN A 60 25.52 -12.90 56.55
C ASN A 60 24.75 -13.02 55.21
N PRO A 61 24.06 -14.15 54.95
CA PRO A 61 23.29 -14.35 53.72
C PRO A 61 22.16 -13.34 53.52
N ALA A 62 21.64 -12.72 54.59
CA ALA A 62 20.66 -11.64 54.48
C ALA A 62 21.29 -10.37 53.86
N LEU A 63 22.51 -10.01 54.30
CA LEU A 63 23.22 -8.84 53.76
C LEU A 63 23.58 -9.03 52.28
N ILE A 64 23.92 -10.26 51.87
CA ILE A 64 24.15 -10.58 50.46
C ILE A 64 22.88 -10.31 49.63
N ARG A 65 21.71 -10.70 50.13
CA ARG A 65 20.44 -10.52 49.42
C ARG A 65 19.96 -9.08 49.37
N ASP A 66 20.28 -8.29 50.39
CA ASP A 66 19.83 -6.90 50.48
C ASP A 66 20.73 -5.94 49.68
N ASN A 67 22.01 -6.30 49.45
CA ASN A 67 22.98 -5.42 48.79
C ASN A 67 23.26 -5.78 47.32
N PHE A 68 23.01 -7.03 46.88
CA PHE A 68 23.35 -7.46 45.53
C PHE A 68 22.12 -7.71 44.66
N VAL A 69 22.17 -7.20 43.42
CA VAL A 69 21.18 -7.44 42.39
C VAL A 69 21.87 -7.86 41.10
N LYS A 70 21.32 -8.89 40.43
CA LYS A 70 21.76 -9.31 39.11
C LYS A 70 20.80 -8.77 38.06
N VAL A 71 21.28 -7.89 37.19
CA VAL A 71 20.52 -7.35 36.06
C VAL A 71 21.01 -8.02 34.78
N VAL A 72 20.09 -8.56 33.98
CA VAL A 72 20.40 -9.17 32.68
C VAL A 72 19.53 -8.50 31.64
N VAL A 73 20.17 -7.85 30.66
CA VAL A 73 19.50 -7.17 29.54
C VAL A 73 19.61 -8.04 28.30
N TYR A 74 18.46 -8.38 27.72
CA TYR A 74 18.39 -9.15 26.47
C TYR A 74 17.25 -8.65 25.61
N PHE A 75 17.39 -8.77 24.29
CA PHE A 75 16.32 -8.50 23.35
C PHE A 75 15.27 -9.61 23.45
N LYS A 76 14.00 -9.25 23.65
CA LYS A 76 12.89 -10.21 23.73
C LYS A 76 12.74 -11.00 22.42
N GLN A 77 12.90 -10.32 21.30
CA GLN A 77 12.87 -10.85 19.95
C GLN A 77 13.95 -10.14 19.13
N LEU A 78 14.58 -10.84 18.19
CA LEU A 78 15.55 -10.25 17.24
C LEU A 78 14.88 -9.58 16.04
N ASN A 79 13.56 -9.40 16.12
CA ASN A 79 12.75 -8.82 15.06
C ASN A 79 12.64 -7.33 15.33
N PHE A 80 13.06 -6.52 14.37
CA PHE A 80 12.85 -5.08 14.38
C PHE A 80 11.55 -4.79 13.63
N GLU A 81 10.63 -4.07 14.27
CA GLU A 81 9.45 -3.52 13.61
C GLU A 81 9.76 -2.09 13.19
N MET A 82 9.60 -1.80 11.90
CA MET A 82 9.80 -0.48 11.32
C MET A 82 8.42 0.03 10.88
N ILE A 83 8.00 1.15 11.46
CA ILE A 83 6.75 1.82 11.13
C ILE A 83 7.12 3.12 10.42
N GLU A 84 6.90 3.17 9.11
CA GLU A 84 7.11 4.36 8.29
C GLU A 84 5.76 4.88 7.80
N GLU A 85 5.56 6.19 7.90
CA GLU A 85 4.36 6.85 7.37
C GLU A 85 4.66 7.36 5.96
N GLU A 86 4.02 6.76 4.95
CA GLU A 86 4.06 7.28 3.59
C GLU A 86 2.87 8.21 3.31
N PRO A 87 3.04 9.28 2.53
CA PRO A 87 1.95 10.18 2.19
C PRO A 87 0.89 9.45 1.37
N SER A 88 -0.35 9.40 1.87
CA SER A 88 -1.47 8.70 1.22
C SER A 88 -1.87 9.30 -0.13
N MET A 89 -1.48 10.55 -0.40
CA MET A 89 -1.77 11.27 -1.64
C MET A 89 -0.52 12.00 -2.12
N THR A 90 0.16 11.43 -3.12
CA THR A 90 1.24 12.10 -3.82
C THR A 90 0.67 13.04 -4.89
N GLU A 91 1.47 14.01 -5.33
CA GLU A 91 1.09 14.96 -6.41
C GLU A 91 0.66 14.22 -7.70
N ILE A 92 1.25 13.04 -7.93
CA ILE A 92 0.94 12.16 -9.06
C ILE A 92 -0.50 11.62 -8.97
N ASN A 93 -0.95 11.27 -7.77
CA ASN A 93 -2.31 10.77 -7.55
C ASN A 93 -3.36 11.85 -7.86
N LEU A 94 -3.06 13.12 -7.54
CA LEU A 94 -3.94 14.25 -7.87
C LEU A 94 -4.06 14.45 -9.38
N ILE A 95 -2.93 14.41 -10.09
CA ILE A 95 -2.90 14.56 -11.55
C ILE A 95 -3.59 13.38 -12.25
N SER A 96 -3.43 12.16 -11.73
CA SER A 96 -4.09 10.96 -12.26
C SER A 96 -5.63 11.08 -12.18
N ASN A 97 -6.15 11.54 -11.05
CA ASN A 97 -7.60 11.72 -10.87
C ASN A 97 -8.15 12.83 -11.78
N MET A 98 -7.41 13.92 -11.95
CA MET A 98 -7.78 15.01 -12.85
C MET A 98 -7.73 14.58 -14.32
N GLY A 99 -6.69 13.83 -14.71
CA GLY A 99 -6.52 13.33 -16.07
C GLY A 99 -7.63 12.37 -16.50
N GLY A 100 -8.12 11.51 -15.59
CA GLY A 100 -9.24 10.62 -15.87
C GLY A 100 -10.54 11.36 -16.21
N LEU A 101 -10.88 12.39 -15.42
CA LEU A 101 -12.08 13.19 -15.67
C LEU A 101 -11.94 14.02 -16.95
N VAL A 102 -10.84 14.76 -17.10
CA VAL A 102 -10.59 15.59 -18.30
C VAL A 102 -10.54 14.75 -19.57
N GLY A 103 -9.88 13.59 -19.53
CA GLY A 103 -9.82 12.66 -20.65
C GLY A 103 -11.19 12.15 -21.08
N LEU A 104 -12.10 11.89 -20.14
CA LEU A 104 -13.47 11.48 -20.44
C LEU A 104 -14.27 12.59 -21.13
N TRP A 105 -14.18 13.83 -20.62
CA TRP A 105 -14.85 14.99 -21.22
C TRP A 105 -14.34 15.29 -22.63
N VAL A 106 -13.02 15.21 -22.84
CA VAL A 106 -12.42 15.36 -24.17
C VAL A 106 -12.87 14.23 -25.09
N GLY A 107 -12.91 12.98 -24.61
CA GLY A 107 -13.43 11.84 -25.37
C GLY A 107 -14.86 12.05 -25.86
N PHE A 108 -15.78 12.48 -24.98
CA PHE A 108 -17.16 12.80 -25.36
C PHE A 108 -17.24 13.92 -26.41
N SER A 109 -16.40 14.96 -26.27
CA SER A 109 -16.36 16.06 -27.24
C SER A 109 -15.89 15.61 -28.63
N VAL A 110 -14.95 14.66 -28.72
CA VAL A 110 -14.45 14.13 -30.00
C VAL A 110 -15.49 13.22 -30.66
N CYS A 111 -16.18 12.37 -29.89
CA CYS A 111 -17.25 11.53 -30.41
C CYS A 111 -18.40 12.36 -31.01
N THR A 112 -18.81 13.42 -30.32
CA THR A 112 -19.86 14.32 -30.81
C THR A 112 -19.42 15.08 -32.06
N LEU A 113 -18.15 15.48 -32.15
CA LEU A 113 -17.59 16.06 -33.38
C LEU A 113 -17.66 15.07 -34.56
N ALA A 114 -17.25 13.82 -34.34
CA ALA A 114 -17.25 12.79 -35.37
C ALA A 114 -18.67 12.51 -35.90
N GLU A 115 -19.66 12.40 -35.00
CA GLU A 115 -21.06 12.21 -35.37
C GLU A 115 -21.60 13.40 -36.18
N PHE A 116 -21.22 14.63 -35.80
CA PHE A 116 -21.59 15.82 -36.56
C PHE A 116 -21.01 15.82 -37.98
N PHE A 117 -19.77 15.35 -38.16
CA PHE A 117 -19.15 15.22 -39.48
C PHE A 117 -19.87 14.19 -40.37
N GLU A 118 -20.22 13.02 -39.82
CA GLU A 118 -20.97 12.00 -40.56
C GLU A 118 -22.34 12.53 -41.00
N LEU A 119 -23.08 13.16 -40.07
CA LEU A 119 -24.38 13.76 -40.37
C LEU A 119 -24.28 14.85 -41.45
N PHE A 120 -23.26 15.69 -41.39
CA PHE A 120 -23.04 16.75 -42.37
C PHE A 120 -22.81 16.20 -43.78
N LEU A 121 -22.00 15.13 -43.90
CA LEU A 121 -21.75 14.46 -45.18
C LEU A 121 -23.01 13.80 -45.75
N ASP A 122 -23.80 13.14 -44.91
CA ASP A 122 -25.05 12.51 -45.34
C ASP A 122 -26.09 13.53 -45.81
N VAL A 123 -26.25 14.64 -45.08
CA VAL A 123 -27.14 15.74 -45.50
C VAL A 123 -26.68 16.33 -46.81
N LEU A 124 -25.37 16.55 -47.01
CA LEU A 124 -24.81 17.06 -48.27
C LEU A 124 -25.09 16.10 -49.43
N LEU A 125 -24.87 14.80 -49.25
CA LEU A 125 -25.17 13.78 -50.27
C LEU A 125 -26.66 13.73 -50.61
N LEU A 126 -27.54 13.78 -49.61
CA LEU A 126 -28.99 13.84 -49.81
C LEU A 126 -29.40 15.12 -50.54
N PHE A 127 -28.79 16.27 -50.20
CA PHE A 127 -29.05 17.55 -50.83
C PHE A 127 -28.62 17.55 -52.30
N ILE A 128 -27.40 17.07 -52.61
CA ILE A 128 -26.91 16.93 -53.98
C ILE A 128 -27.82 15.98 -54.79
N ARG A 129 -28.20 14.83 -54.21
CA ARG A 129 -29.15 13.89 -54.84
C ARG A 129 -30.51 14.55 -55.10
N ARG A 130 -31.01 15.37 -54.16
CA ARG A 130 -32.27 16.12 -54.31
C ARG A 130 -32.17 17.15 -55.44
N CYS A 131 -31.09 17.92 -55.51
CA CYS A 131 -30.83 18.88 -56.58
C CYS A 131 -30.68 18.22 -57.96
N MET A 132 -30.01 17.05 -58.02
CA MET A 132 -29.87 16.26 -59.26
C MET A 132 -31.20 15.63 -59.69
N ARG A 133 -32.10 15.29 -58.75
CA ARG A 133 -33.45 14.75 -59.04
C ARG A 133 -34.37 15.77 -59.71
N THR A 134 -34.16 17.06 -59.49
CA THR A 134 -34.95 18.14 -60.13
C THR A 134 -34.53 18.40 -61.58
N LYS A 135 -33.33 17.95 -62.01
CA LYS A 135 -32.87 18.06 -63.40
C LYS A 135 -33.09 16.82 -64.27
N ASN A 136 -33.62 15.73 -63.73
CA ASN A 136 -33.85 14.49 -64.50
C ASN A 136 -35.30 14.01 -64.36
N LYS A 137 -36.22 14.78 -64.98
CA LYS A 137 -37.58 14.36 -65.31
C LYS A 137 -37.86 14.59 -66.81
N GLU A 138 -36.98 14.08 -67.67
CA GLU A 138 -37.36 13.68 -69.04
C GLU A 138 -36.56 12.42 -69.40
N GLY A 139 -37.21 11.26 -69.30
CA GLY A 139 -36.63 9.96 -69.67
C GLY A 139 -37.16 8.81 -68.82
N TYR A 140 -38.23 8.16 -69.29
CA TYR A 140 -38.79 6.95 -68.69
C TYR A 140 -37.91 5.72 -69.01
N SER A 141 -37.41 5.03 -67.99
CA SER A 141 -36.84 3.68 -68.16
C SER A 141 -37.26 2.77 -66.99
N ASN A 142 -37.74 1.58 -67.34
CA ASN A 142 -38.56 0.67 -66.53
C ASN A 142 -37.68 -0.36 -65.79
N PRO A 143 -37.66 -0.45 -64.44
CA PRO A 143 -36.68 -1.26 -63.70
C PRO A 143 -37.07 -2.74 -63.46
N TYR A 144 -38.06 -3.30 -64.17
CA TYR A 144 -38.40 -4.74 -64.07
C TYR A 144 -37.46 -5.67 -64.87
N ILE A 145 -36.40 -5.13 -65.46
CA ILE A 145 -35.40 -5.90 -66.19
C ILE A 145 -34.16 -6.04 -65.29
N GLN A 146 -33.83 -7.27 -64.90
CA GLN A 146 -32.76 -7.72 -64.00
C GLN A 146 -33.05 -7.79 -62.49
N LYS A 147 -33.93 -8.72 -62.11
CA LYS A 147 -33.66 -9.56 -60.94
C LYS A 147 -33.61 -11.02 -61.38
N GLN A 148 -32.52 -11.43 -62.01
CA GLN A 148 -32.22 -12.85 -62.20
C GLN A 148 -31.37 -13.31 -61.02
N SER A 149 -31.93 -14.21 -60.20
CA SER A 149 -31.28 -14.82 -59.04
C SER A 149 -30.02 -15.60 -59.45
N PRO A 150 -28.89 -15.49 -58.71
CA PRO A 150 -27.69 -16.25 -59.01
C PRO A 150 -27.74 -17.59 -58.28
N ILE A 151 -28.35 -18.61 -58.87
CA ILE A 151 -28.01 -20.00 -58.54
C ILE A 151 -28.02 -20.81 -59.83
N TYR A 152 -26.90 -20.78 -60.56
CA TYR A 152 -26.24 -22.01 -61.02
C TYR A 152 -24.74 -21.81 -60.94
N LEU A 153 -24.17 -22.63 -60.07
CA LEU A 153 -22.75 -22.90 -59.96
C LEU A 153 -22.11 -23.16 -61.33
N HIS A 154 -20.93 -22.58 -61.51
CA HIS A 154 -19.70 -23.32 -61.79
C HIS A 154 -19.81 -24.52 -62.76
N ARG A 155 -19.18 -24.41 -63.94
CA ARG A 155 -18.01 -25.22 -64.38
C ARG A 155 -17.96 -25.29 -65.92
N THR A 156 -17.08 -24.45 -66.47
CA THR A 156 -16.10 -24.74 -67.55
C THR A 156 -16.59 -25.00 -68.98
N THR A 157 -16.25 -24.05 -69.86
CA THR A 157 -15.51 -24.22 -71.13
C THR A 157 -14.59 -25.45 -71.12
N LYS A 158 -14.24 -26.17 -72.18
CA LYS A 158 -14.26 -26.06 -73.64
C LYS A 158 -13.81 -27.46 -74.14
N PHE A 159 -13.73 -27.62 -75.46
CA PHE A 159 -12.80 -28.52 -76.15
C PHE A 159 -11.57 -28.96 -75.34
#